data_AF-A0A959LBB0-F1
#
_entry.id   AF-A0A959LBB0-F1
#
_cell.length_a   1.000
_cell.length_b   1.000
_cell.length_c   1.000
_cell.angle_alpha   90.00
_cell.angle_beta   90.00
_cell.angle_gamma   90.00
#
_symmetry.space_group_name_H-M   'P 1'
#
loop_
_entity.id
_entity.type
_entity.pdbx_description
1 polymer ?
#
loop_
_entity_poly.entity_id
_entity_poly.type
_entity_poly.pdbx_seq_one_letter_code
_entity_poly.pdbx_strand_id
1 'polypeptide(L)'
;MKNLKAFNLETDYYAWAGTIIARTAIDFLRNQTKKSNILYPLVNQNISNHEASNDAINNLSATEIIELIQLLPDSKRLVFTMYEIDGFTHKEISELTGINTNTSRWILSKSRKILVEKYLSMHKFKSNYDVK
;
A
#
# COMPACT_ATOMS: atom_id res chain seq x y z
N MET A 1 32.55 -42.81 11.59
CA MET A 1 31.77 -42.34 10.42
C MET A 1 30.29 -42.28 10.78
N LYS A 2 29.71 -41.08 11.00
CA LYS A 2 28.25 -40.87 10.99
C LYS A 2 27.94 -39.38 10.80
N ASN A 3 27.42 -39.07 9.61
CA ASN A 3 26.50 -37.98 9.27
C ASN A 3 26.85 -36.54 9.69
N LEU A 4 27.74 -35.91 8.94
CA LEU A 4 27.98 -34.46 8.90
C LEU A 4 27.85 -33.93 7.45
N LYS A 5 26.88 -34.45 6.69
CA LYS A 5 26.58 -33.96 5.35
C LYS A 5 25.33 -33.09 5.39
N ALA A 6 25.50 -31.85 4.90
CA ALA A 6 24.47 -30.85 4.57
C ALA A 6 24.14 -29.75 5.60
N PHE A 7 25.12 -29.27 6.36
CA PHE A 7 25.02 -27.92 6.93
C PHE A 7 25.69 -26.93 5.96
N ASN A 8 24.92 -26.40 5.01
CA ASN A 8 25.37 -25.33 4.11
C ASN A 8 25.40 -24.01 4.89
N LEU A 9 26.53 -23.74 5.56
CA LEU A 9 26.75 -22.51 6.33
C LEU A 9 26.63 -21.22 5.48
N GLU A 10 26.78 -21.31 4.16
CA GLU A 10 26.80 -20.12 3.30
C GLU A 10 25.40 -19.63 2.90
N THR A 11 24.43 -20.52 2.67
CA THR A 11 23.08 -20.12 2.22
C THR A 11 22.21 -19.56 3.34
N ASP A 12 22.46 -19.99 4.59
CA ASP A 12 21.64 -19.58 5.74
C ASP A 12 22.03 -18.18 6.25
N TYR A 13 23.31 -17.82 6.14
CA TYR A 13 23.81 -16.51 6.55
C TYR A 13 23.21 -15.37 5.71
N TYR A 14 23.18 -15.51 4.38
CA TYR A 14 22.60 -14.48 3.50
C TYR A 14 21.08 -14.35 3.69
N ALA A 15 20.36 -15.44 3.92
CA ALA A 15 18.93 -15.41 4.18
C ALA A 15 18.60 -14.75 5.54
N TRP A 16 19.38 -15.06 6.57
CA TRP A 16 19.26 -14.45 7.89
C TRP A 16 19.66 -12.97 7.85
N ALA A 17 20.77 -12.62 7.19
CA ALA A 17 21.21 -11.25 7.00
C ALA A 17 20.20 -10.43 6.19
N GLY A 18 19.64 -10.98 5.11
CA GLY A 18 18.57 -10.35 4.34
C GLY A 18 17.32 -10.10 5.17
N THR A 19 16.96 -11.03 6.06
CA THR A 19 15.87 -10.86 7.01
C THR A 19 16.13 -9.72 8.00
N ILE A 20 17.35 -9.63 8.53
CA ILE A 20 17.75 -8.52 9.42
C ILE A 20 17.70 -7.20 8.67
N ILE A 21 18.31 -7.12 7.48
CA ILE A 21 18.34 -5.91 6.66
C ILE A 21 16.92 -5.45 6.32
N ALA A 22 16.04 -6.35 5.89
CA ALA A 22 14.65 -6.03 5.59
C ALA A 22 13.89 -5.53 6.83
N ARG A 23 14.06 -6.19 7.99
CA ARG A 23 13.44 -5.76 9.25
C ARG A 23 13.96 -4.39 9.69
N THR A 24 15.26 -4.16 9.59
CA THR A 24 15.88 -2.87 9.93
C THR A 24 15.42 -1.76 8.98
N ALA A 25 15.29 -2.03 7.68
CA ALA A 25 14.77 -1.06 6.71
C ALA A 25 13.30 -0.72 6.99
N ILE A 26 12.48 -1.73 7.29
CA ILE A 26 11.07 -1.54 7.68
C ILE A 26 10.96 -0.71 8.97
N ASP A 27 11.76 -1.04 9.99
CA ASP A 27 11.75 -0.30 11.27
C ASP A 27 12.28 1.13 11.09
N PHE A 28 13.27 1.35 10.24
CA PHE A 28 13.76 2.66 9.88
C PHE A 28 12.69 3.51 9.20
N LEU A 29 11.97 2.95 8.22
CA LEU A 29 10.84 3.63 7.57
C LEU A 29 9.70 3.92 8.55
N ARG A 30 9.36 2.98 9.44
CA ARG A 30 8.33 3.19 10.48
C ARG A 30 8.73 4.26 11.50
N ASN A 31 10.02 4.38 11.82
CA ASN A 31 10.52 5.45 12.68
C ASN A 31 10.62 6.78 11.96
N GLN A 32 10.87 6.80 10.65
CA GLN A 32 10.77 8.01 9.85
C GLN A 32 9.32 8.50 9.76
N THR A 33 8.33 7.63 9.59
CA THR A 33 6.92 8.05 9.58
C THR A 33 6.44 8.56 10.94
N LYS A 34 6.94 8.01 12.05
CA LYS A 34 6.72 8.56 13.40
C LYS A 34 7.38 9.93 13.61
N LYS A 35 8.48 10.23 12.91
CA LYS A 35 9.13 11.55 12.90
C LYS A 35 8.52 12.49 11.85
N SER A 36 7.84 11.96 10.83
CA SER A 36 7.21 12.71 9.74
C SER A 36 5.70 12.94 9.95
N ASN A 37 5.33 13.40 11.16
CA ASN A 37 4.21 14.35 11.26
C ASN A 37 4.58 15.74 10.69
N ILE A 38 5.62 15.81 9.85
CA ILE A 38 5.96 16.95 9.02
C ILE A 38 5.41 16.60 7.64
N LEU A 39 4.36 17.31 7.25
CA LEU A 39 3.80 17.32 5.91
C LEU A 39 4.95 17.33 4.89
N TYR A 40 5.02 16.32 4.03
CA TYR A 40 5.70 16.50 2.75
C TYR A 40 4.84 17.50 1.96
N PRO A 41 5.35 18.68 1.57
CA PRO A 41 4.64 19.55 0.66
C PRO A 41 4.50 18.77 -0.65
N LEU A 42 3.26 18.52 -1.07
CA LEU A 42 3.00 17.96 -2.39
C LEU A 42 3.77 18.77 -3.43
N VAL A 43 4.59 18.07 -4.21
CA VAL A 43 5.19 18.63 -5.41
C VAL A 43 4.04 19.08 -6.31
N ASN A 44 3.88 20.40 -6.43
CA ASN A 44 3.08 21.05 -7.46
C ASN A 44 3.50 20.50 -8.83
N GLN A 45 2.66 19.64 -9.42
CA GLN A 45 2.60 19.51 -10.87
C GLN A 45 1.18 19.81 -11.28
N ASN A 46 1.05 20.89 -12.05
CA ASN A 46 -0.16 21.40 -12.64
C ASN A 46 -0.93 20.28 -13.35
N ILE A 47 -2.05 19.83 -12.79
CA ILE A 47 -3.06 19.09 -13.54
C ILE A 47 -4.19 20.09 -13.76
N SER A 48 -4.25 20.59 -15.00
CA SER A 48 -5.19 21.59 -15.47
C SER A 48 -6.63 21.15 -15.21
N ASN A 49 -7.41 22.03 -14.58
CA ASN A 49 -8.87 21.94 -14.51
C ASN A 49 -9.46 21.99 -15.92
N HIS A 50 -10.24 20.97 -16.31
CA HIS A 50 -11.25 20.92 -17.38
C HIS A 50 -11.94 19.55 -17.20
N GLU A 51 -13.24 19.32 -17.05
CA GLU A 51 -14.46 20.09 -17.25
C GLU A 51 -15.55 19.52 -16.34
N ALA A 52 -16.50 20.37 -15.97
CA ALA A 52 -17.76 19.95 -15.36
C ALA A 52 -18.56 19.12 -16.36
N SER A 53 -18.67 17.81 -16.12
CA SER A 53 -19.77 17.00 -16.64
C SER A 53 -20.53 16.40 -15.46
N ASN A 54 -21.85 16.52 -15.56
CA ASN A 54 -22.84 16.32 -14.52
C ASN A 54 -23.11 14.82 -14.26
N ASP A 55 -22.06 14.04 -14.01
CA ASP A 55 -22.12 12.60 -13.67
C ASP A 55 -21.81 12.40 -12.18
N ALA A 56 -22.59 13.05 -11.30
CA ALA A 56 -22.41 13.06 -9.85
C ALA A 56 -22.51 11.67 -9.15
N ILE A 57 -22.67 10.59 -9.91
CA ILE A 57 -22.86 9.23 -9.39
C ILE A 57 -21.76 8.25 -9.82
N ASN A 58 -21.01 8.51 -10.91
CA ASN A 58 -20.24 7.44 -11.56
C ASN A 58 -18.73 7.67 -11.70
N ASN A 59 -18.22 8.88 -11.52
CA ASN A 59 -16.80 9.15 -11.65
C ASN A 59 -16.21 9.59 -10.31
N LEU A 60 -15.64 8.64 -9.56
CA LEU A 60 -14.66 9.01 -8.54
C LEU A 60 -13.59 9.85 -9.24
N SER A 61 -13.35 11.07 -8.76
CA SER A 61 -12.24 11.85 -9.27
C SER A 61 -10.93 11.11 -8.99
N ALA A 62 -9.95 11.22 -9.89
CA ALA A 62 -8.63 10.62 -9.69
C ALA A 62 -8.01 11.07 -8.35
N THR A 63 -8.28 12.32 -7.96
CA THR A 63 -7.91 12.90 -6.67
C THR A 63 -8.54 12.15 -5.48
N GLU A 64 -9.85 11.87 -5.51
CA GLU A 64 -10.53 11.14 -4.44
C GLU A 64 -10.02 9.69 -4.31
N ILE A 65 -9.66 9.03 -5.41
CA ILE A 65 -9.05 7.69 -5.37
C ILE A 65 -7.70 7.73 -4.66
N ILE A 66 -6.85 8.70 -5.01
CA ILE A 66 -5.53 8.87 -4.39
C ILE A 66 -5.68 9.14 -2.90
N GLU A 67 -6.60 10.02 -2.49
CA GLU A 67 -6.89 10.30 -1.09
C GLU A 67 -7.33 9.04 -0.33
N LEU A 68 -8.21 8.23 -0.91
CA LEU A 68 -8.65 6.97 -0.29
C LEU A 68 -7.50 5.97 -0.12
N ILE A 69 -6.62 5.85 -1.11
CA ILE A 69 -5.42 4.99 -1.03
C ILE A 69 -4.46 5.52 0.05
N GLN A 70 -4.35 6.84 0.22
CA GLN A 70 -3.55 7.46 1.29
C GLN A 70 -4.08 7.14 2.71
N LEU A 71 -5.35 6.77 2.86
CA LEU A 71 -5.91 6.34 4.15
C LEU A 71 -5.61 4.88 4.51
N LEU A 72 -5.06 4.08 3.59
CA LEU A 72 -4.67 2.71 3.89
C LEU A 72 -3.44 2.65 4.81
N PRO A 73 -3.34 1.67 5.72
CA PRO A 73 -2.10 1.35 6.40
C PRO A 73 -0.99 0.99 5.40
N ASP A 74 0.27 1.31 5.71
CA ASP A 74 1.39 1.21 4.76
C ASP A 74 1.51 -0.14 4.05
N SER A 75 1.38 -1.25 4.78
CA SER A 75 1.45 -2.60 4.18
C SER A 75 0.31 -2.90 3.21
N LYS A 76 -0.87 -2.32 3.44
CA LYS A 76 -2.03 -2.43 2.56
C LYS A 76 -1.87 -1.55 1.34
N ARG A 77 -1.43 -0.31 1.54
CA ARG A 77 -1.15 0.66 0.49
C ARG A 77 -0.11 0.13 -0.50
N LEU A 78 0.99 -0.44 0.01
CA LEU A 78 2.08 -1.00 -0.79
C LEU A 78 1.56 -2.11 -1.72
N VAL A 79 0.94 -3.14 -1.16
CA VAL A 79 0.43 -4.28 -1.95
C VAL A 79 -0.69 -3.86 -2.91
N PHE A 80 -1.57 -2.95 -2.49
CA PHE A 80 -2.63 -2.43 -3.35
C PHE A 80 -2.07 -1.64 -4.54
N THR A 81 -1.13 -0.74 -4.31
CA THR A 81 -0.48 0.08 -5.35
C THR A 81 0.26 -0.82 -6.34
N MET A 82 1.11 -1.72 -5.85
CA MET A 82 1.86 -2.63 -6.70
C MET A 82 0.95 -3.50 -7.57
N TYR A 83 -0.20 -3.95 -7.05
CA TYR A 83 -1.10 -4.82 -7.81
C TYR A 83 -2.02 -4.05 -8.78
N GLU A 84 -2.76 -3.06 -8.28
CA GLU A 84 -3.83 -2.39 -9.03
C GLU A 84 -3.32 -1.24 -9.90
N ILE A 85 -2.21 -0.61 -9.51
CA ILE A 85 -1.66 0.57 -10.21
C ILE A 85 -0.47 0.16 -11.07
N ASP A 86 0.50 -0.53 -10.47
CA ASP A 86 1.74 -0.90 -11.18
C ASP A 86 1.59 -2.21 -11.99
N GLY A 87 0.52 -2.98 -11.75
CA GLY A 87 0.20 -4.20 -12.51
C GLY A 87 1.02 -5.44 -12.14
N PHE A 88 1.72 -5.44 -11.01
CA PHE A 88 2.48 -6.61 -10.56
C PHE A 88 1.56 -7.76 -10.15
N THR A 89 2.00 -8.98 -10.46
CA THR A 89 1.39 -10.21 -9.94
C THR A 89 1.72 -10.40 -8.46
N HIS A 90 0.88 -11.16 -7.74
CA HIS A 90 1.18 -11.51 -6.34
C HIS A 90 2.50 -12.29 -6.15
N LYS A 91 2.99 -12.92 -7.22
CA LYS A 91 4.28 -13.62 -7.21
C LYS A 91 5.43 -12.61 -7.22
N GLU A 92 5.42 -11.65 -8.13
CA GLU A 92 6.42 -10.57 -8.19
C GLU A 92 6.41 -9.71 -6.93
N ILE A 93 5.22 -9.39 -6.40
CA ILE A 93 5.11 -8.69 -5.11
C ILE A 93 5.79 -9.49 -3.99
N SER A 94 5.63 -10.82 -3.99
CA SER A 94 6.28 -11.69 -3.00
C SER A 94 7.79 -11.71 -3.12
N GLU A 95 8.31 -11.69 -4.35
CA GLU A 95 9.74 -11.68 -4.64
C GLU A 95 10.38 -10.33 -4.24
N LEU A 96 9.70 -9.22 -4.49
CA LEU A 96 10.19 -7.87 -4.21
C LEU A 96 10.10 -7.48 -2.73
N THR A 97 9.05 -7.91 -2.03
CA THR A 97 8.75 -7.43 -0.67
C THR A 97 9.01 -8.48 0.42
N GLY A 98 9.21 -9.75 0.05
CA GLY A 98 9.27 -10.89 0.97
C GLY A 98 7.92 -11.28 1.59
N ILE A 99 6.82 -10.62 1.22
CA ILE A 99 5.46 -10.96 1.67
C ILE A 99 4.97 -12.17 0.89
N ASN A 100 4.70 -13.30 1.55
CA ASN A 100 4.21 -14.48 0.82
C ASN A 100 2.95 -14.19 -0.02
N THR A 101 2.79 -14.92 -1.12
CA THR A 101 1.73 -14.70 -2.11
C THR A 101 0.32 -14.77 -1.52
N ASN A 102 0.07 -15.64 -0.53
CA ASN A 102 -1.24 -15.79 0.12
C ASN A 102 -1.56 -14.59 1.00
N THR A 103 -0.56 -14.07 1.72
CA THR A 103 -0.65 -12.85 2.51
C THR A 103 -0.84 -11.65 1.60
N SER A 104 -0.16 -11.57 0.44
CA SER A 104 -0.40 -10.52 -0.57
C SER A 104 -1.87 -10.50 -1.04
N ARG A 105 -2.45 -11.66 -1.37
CA ARG A 105 -3.88 -11.79 -1.72
C ARG A 105 -4.81 -11.36 -0.58
N TRP A 106 -4.53 -11.81 0.64
CA TRP A 106 -5.32 -11.45 1.81
C TRP A 106 -5.24 -9.95 2.09
N ILE A 107 -4.05 -9.35 1.99
CA ILE A 107 -3.84 -7.91 2.13
C ILE A 107 -4.65 -7.16 1.09
N LEU A 108 -4.60 -7.56 -0.18
CA LEU A 108 -5.37 -6.92 -1.26
C LEU A 108 -6.88 -6.97 -0.96
N SER A 109 -7.40 -8.13 -0.57
CA SER A 109 -8.81 -8.30 -0.17
C SER A 109 -9.20 -7.37 0.99
N LYS A 110 -8.35 -7.27 2.02
CA LYS A 110 -8.58 -6.37 3.15
C LYS A 110 -8.49 -4.89 2.75
N SER A 111 -7.60 -4.55 1.82
CA SER A 111 -7.42 -3.19 1.31
C SER A 111 -8.69 -2.73 0.59
N ARG A 112 -9.25 -3.55 -0.31
CA ARG A 112 -10.50 -3.24 -1.01
C ARG A 112 -11.67 -3.01 -0.04
N LYS A 113 -11.82 -3.86 0.98
CA LYS A 113 -12.87 -3.68 2.01
C LYS A 113 -12.74 -2.34 2.74
N ILE A 114 -11.52 -1.97 3.16
CA ILE A 114 -11.28 -0.70 3.84
C ILE A 114 -11.58 0.49 2.92
N LEU A 115 -11.16 0.43 1.64
CA LEU A 115 -11.44 1.50 0.68
C LEU A 115 -12.94 1.68 0.47
N VAL A 116 -13.70 0.60 0.32
CA VAL A 116 -15.17 0.65 0.20
C VAL A 116 -15.81 1.25 1.46
N GLU A 117 -15.41 0.81 2.65
CA GLU A 117 -15.91 1.36 3.91
C GLU A 117 -15.62 2.86 4.04
N LYS A 118 -14.40 3.28 3.67
CA LYS A 118 -13.98 4.68 3.70
C LYS A 118 -14.76 5.52 2.68
N TYR A 119 -14.91 5.04 1.46
CA TYR A 119 -15.71 5.69 0.42
C TYR A 119 -17.15 5.91 0.87
N LEU A 120 -17.81 4.85 1.37
CA LEU A 120 -19.18 4.94 1.88
C LEU A 120 -19.28 5.92 3.05
N SER A 121 -18.29 5.97 3.94
CA SER A 121 -18.29 6.94 5.04
C SER A 121 -18.18 8.38 4.52
N MET A 122 -17.34 8.64 3.52
CA MET A 122 -17.11 9.97 2.96
C MET A 122 -18.36 10.50 2.22
N HIS A 123 -19.04 9.63 1.47
CA HIS A 123 -20.25 9.98 0.72
C HIS A 123 -21.52 10.02 1.57
N LYS A 124 -21.63 9.21 2.64
CA LYS A 124 -22.71 9.37 3.65
C LYS A 124 -22.65 10.73 4.35
N PHE A 125 -21.45 11.28 4.53
CA PHE A 125 -21.28 12.61 5.11
C PHE A 125 -21.65 13.73 4.11
N LYS A 126 -21.17 13.70 2.85
CA LYS A 126 -21.54 14.71 1.83
C LYS A 126 -23.07 14.81 1.62
N SER A 127 -23.78 13.68 1.53
CA SER A 127 -25.23 13.66 1.35
C SER A 127 -26.04 14.32 2.48
N ASN A 128 -25.48 14.46 3.70
CA ASN A 128 -26.16 15.10 4.82
C ASN A 128 -25.90 16.61 4.93
N TYR A 129 -24.94 17.16 4.17
CA TYR A 129 -24.59 18.58 4.19
C TYR A 129 -25.07 19.35 2.95
N ASP A 130 -25.49 18.67 1.88
CA ASP A 130 -26.07 19.29 0.69
C ASP A 130 -27.58 19.61 0.81
N VAL A 131 -28.16 19.51 2.01
CA VAL A 131 -29.53 19.93 2.31
C VAL A 131 -29.49 21.05 3.35
N LYS A 132 -29.08 22.25 2.93
CA LYS A 132 -29.38 23.51 3.63
C LYS A 132 -29.30 24.70 2.68
#